data_AF-A0AA43FXR8-F1
#
_entry.id   AF-A0AA43FXR8-F1
#
_cell.length_a   1.000
_cell.length_b   1.000
_cell.length_c   1.000
_cell.angle_alpha   90.00
_cell.angle_beta   90.00
_cell.angle_gamma   90.00
#
_symmetry.space_group_name_H-M   'P 1'
#
loop_
_entity.id
_entity.type
_entity.pdbx_description
1 polymer ?
#
loop_
_entity_poly.entity_id
_entity_poly.type
_entity_poly.pdbx_seq_one_letter_code
_entity_poly.pdbx_strand_id
1 'polypeptide(L)'
;MKYIVVVWALLSFTVQASCFVVGDLKGFSTRQFESFEIDKDGISSQKFIVEFKGEESSVSPNNMNCFQVGSSTLICADVGTDGKSTVETWAVYPEKEKVVYTKSINGFGGFNGANMFVGNIKGRCD
;
A
#
# COMPACT_ATOMS: atom_id res chain seq x y z
N MET A 1 10.11 -25.88 43.47
CA MET A 1 10.31 -25.85 42.00
C MET A 1 9.05 -26.29 41.26
N LYS A 2 7.93 -25.55 41.34
CA LYS A 2 6.66 -25.98 40.73
C LYS A 2 5.82 -24.86 40.08
N TYR A 3 6.26 -23.60 40.17
CA TYR A 3 5.49 -22.43 39.71
C TYR A 3 6.15 -21.67 38.54
N ILE A 4 7.34 -22.08 38.09
CA ILE A 4 8.07 -21.34 37.03
C ILE A 4 7.60 -21.72 35.62
N VAL A 5 6.89 -22.83 35.44
CA VAL A 5 6.53 -23.33 34.10
C VAL A 5 5.29 -22.63 33.49
N VAL A 6 4.48 -21.94 34.30
CA VAL A 6 3.17 -21.40 33.82
C VAL A 6 3.28 -20.01 33.20
N VAL A 7 4.36 -19.26 33.43
CA VAL A 7 4.48 -17.86 32.97
C VAL A 7 4.93 -17.76 31.51
N TRP A 8 5.45 -18.84 30.90
CA TRP A 8 6.03 -18.78 29.55
C TRP A 8 5.02 -19.02 28.41
N ALA A 9 3.76 -19.34 28.71
CA ALA A 9 2.74 -19.66 27.71
C ALA A 9 1.90 -18.45 27.22
N LEU A 10 2.14 -17.24 27.74
CA LEU A 10 1.32 -16.05 27.44
C LEU A 10 1.99 -15.04 26.51
N LEU A 11 3.18 -15.34 25.99
CA LEU A 11 3.88 -14.48 25.03
C LEU A 11 3.83 -15.11 23.62
N SER A 12 2.65 -15.56 23.20
CA SER A 12 2.36 -15.67 21.77
C SER A 12 2.21 -14.25 21.25
N PHE A 13 3.32 -13.61 20.90
CA PHE A 13 3.29 -12.46 20.01
C PHE A 13 2.70 -12.96 18.70
N THR A 14 1.39 -12.78 18.52
CA THR A 14 0.77 -12.92 17.21
C THR A 14 1.53 -11.94 16.33
N VAL A 15 2.34 -12.45 15.40
CA VAL A 15 2.74 -11.67 14.22
C VAL A 15 1.43 -11.21 13.62
N GLN A 16 1.08 -9.95 13.90
CA GLN A 16 -0.26 -9.44 13.64
C GLN A 16 -0.29 -9.08 12.16
N ALA A 17 -0.50 -10.10 11.32
CA ALA A 17 -0.87 -9.89 9.95
C ALA A 17 -2.09 -8.96 9.96
N SER A 18 -1.92 -7.75 9.45
CA SER A 18 -2.98 -6.74 9.45
C SER A 18 -3.43 -6.51 8.02
N CYS A 19 -4.73 -6.37 7.83
CA CYS A 19 -5.31 -6.26 6.51
C CYS A 19 -6.40 -5.19 6.50
N PHE A 20 -6.34 -4.32 5.50
CA PHE A 20 -7.23 -3.18 5.37
C PHE A 20 -7.85 -3.14 3.99
N VAL A 21 -9.17 -2.95 3.97
CA VAL A 21 -9.90 -2.61 2.76
C VAL A 21 -9.88 -1.09 2.61
N VAL A 22 -9.35 -0.60 1.51
CA VAL A 22 -9.15 0.82 1.20
C VAL A 22 -9.98 1.21 -0.01
N GLY A 23 -10.49 2.45 -0.04
CA GLY A 23 -11.17 3.00 -1.21
C GLY A 23 -11.28 4.52 -1.16
N ASP A 24 -11.95 5.08 -2.17
CA ASP A 24 -12.13 6.53 -2.35
C ASP A 24 -10.81 7.31 -2.34
N LEU A 25 -9.83 6.84 -3.10
CA LEU A 25 -8.55 7.52 -3.26
C LEU A 25 -8.77 8.81 -4.05
N LYS A 26 -8.36 9.96 -3.50
CA LYS A 26 -8.47 11.26 -4.17
C LYS A 26 -7.23 12.10 -3.90
N GLY A 27 -6.82 12.91 -4.86
CA GLY A 27 -5.71 13.83 -4.69
C GLY A 27 -5.28 14.39 -6.03
N PHE A 28 -4.00 14.23 -6.34
CA PHE A 28 -3.41 14.82 -7.54
C PHE A 28 -2.62 13.79 -8.33
N SER A 29 -2.57 14.01 -9.64
CA SER A 29 -1.73 13.24 -10.55
C SER A 29 -0.98 14.17 -11.48
N THR A 30 0.03 13.62 -12.14
CA THR A 30 0.75 14.26 -13.23
C THR A 30 1.09 13.21 -14.27
N ARG A 31 1.01 13.57 -15.55
CA ARG A 31 1.28 12.67 -16.68
C ARG A 31 2.11 13.37 -17.75
N GLN A 32 2.99 12.63 -18.41
CA GLN A 32 3.85 13.17 -19.47
C GLN A 32 3.05 13.69 -20.67
N PHE A 33 1.94 13.05 -21.02
CA PHE A 33 1.08 13.52 -22.14
C PHE A 33 0.41 14.87 -21.83
N GLU A 34 0.34 15.27 -20.56
CA GLU A 34 -0.14 16.57 -20.09
C GLU A 34 1.04 17.48 -19.69
N SER A 35 2.21 17.27 -20.29
CA SER A 35 3.44 18.03 -19.98
C SER A 35 3.82 18.04 -18.50
N PHE A 36 3.43 16.99 -17.77
CA PHE A 36 3.59 16.86 -16.33
C PHE A 36 2.88 17.94 -15.50
N GLU A 37 1.86 18.60 -16.05
CA GLU A 37 0.97 19.44 -15.25
C GLU A 37 0.31 18.62 -14.12
N ILE A 38 0.07 19.28 -12.99
CA ILE A 38 -0.53 18.64 -11.82
C ILE A 38 -2.02 18.98 -11.82
N ASP A 39 -2.87 17.95 -11.88
CA ASP A 39 -4.32 18.10 -11.81
C ASP A 39 -4.96 17.14 -10.79
N LYS A 40 -6.20 17.44 -10.40
CA LYS A 40 -7.01 16.61 -9.51
C LYS A 40 -7.35 15.29 -10.19
N ASP A 41 -7.15 14.22 -9.45
CA ASP A 41 -7.41 12.86 -9.92
C ASP A 41 -7.82 11.97 -8.73
N GLY A 42 -8.27 10.76 -9.02
CA GLY A 42 -8.63 9.79 -7.99
C GLY A 42 -9.18 8.48 -8.53
N ILE A 43 -9.34 7.53 -7.62
CA ILE A 43 -9.89 6.20 -7.88
C ILE A 43 -11.07 5.99 -6.92
N SER A 44 -12.29 6.14 -7.42
CA SER A 44 -13.51 6.11 -6.60
C SER A 44 -14.27 4.77 -6.65
N SER A 45 -14.17 4.01 -7.73
CA SER A 45 -14.94 2.77 -7.91
C SER A 45 -14.21 1.50 -7.44
N GLN A 46 -12.89 1.57 -7.30
CA GLN A 46 -12.07 0.42 -6.91
C GLN A 46 -11.85 0.38 -5.40
N LYS A 47 -11.95 -0.82 -4.83
CA LYS A 47 -11.42 -1.12 -3.50
C LYS A 47 -10.09 -1.84 -3.62
N PHE A 48 -9.17 -1.52 -2.73
CA PHE A 48 -7.88 -2.18 -2.61
C PHE A 48 -7.81 -2.92 -1.29
N ILE A 49 -7.23 -4.11 -1.28
CA ILE A 49 -6.94 -4.86 -0.07
C ILE A 49 -5.45 -4.72 0.19
N VAL A 50 -5.06 -4.11 1.29
CA VAL A 50 -3.66 -3.88 1.68
C VAL A 50 -3.32 -4.85 2.82
N GLU A 51 -2.50 -5.86 2.54
CA GLU A 51 -2.08 -6.89 3.48
C GLU A 51 -0.64 -6.68 3.95
N PHE A 52 -0.47 -6.55 5.27
CA PHE A 52 0.82 -6.46 5.95
C PHE A 52 1.21 -7.84 6.49
N LYS A 53 2.16 -8.49 5.83
CA LYS A 53 2.68 -9.84 6.15
C LYS A 53 4.21 -9.91 6.00
N GLY A 54 4.92 -8.83 6.29
CA GLY A 54 6.39 -8.78 6.11
C GLY A 54 6.77 -8.85 4.63
N GLU A 55 7.59 -9.83 4.25
CA GLU A 55 7.99 -10.07 2.85
C GLU A 55 6.85 -10.64 1.98
N GLU A 56 5.83 -11.24 2.61
CA GLU A 56 4.64 -11.77 1.90
C GLU A 56 3.50 -10.74 1.81
N SER A 57 3.81 -9.46 2.05
CA SER A 57 2.83 -8.39 1.96
C SER A 57 2.31 -8.22 0.54
N SER A 58 1.09 -7.75 0.39
CA SER A 58 0.47 -7.62 -0.94
C SER A 58 -0.57 -6.49 -0.98
N VAL A 59 -0.89 -6.05 -2.19
CA VAL A 59 -2.02 -5.15 -2.43
C VAL A 59 -2.89 -5.71 -3.55
N SER A 60 -4.11 -6.16 -3.28
CA SER A 60 -5.03 -6.65 -4.32
C SER A 60 -5.97 -5.54 -4.81
N PRO A 61 -6.39 -5.52 -6.09
CA PRO A 61 -6.15 -6.51 -7.14
C PRO A 61 -4.82 -6.31 -7.90
N ASN A 62 -3.87 -5.59 -7.33
CA ASN A 62 -2.56 -5.40 -7.95
C ASN A 62 -1.70 -6.68 -7.80
N ASN A 63 -0.87 -6.98 -8.79
CA ASN A 63 0.02 -8.15 -8.79
C ASN A 63 1.50 -7.76 -8.72
N MET A 64 1.80 -6.55 -8.24
CA MET A 64 3.19 -6.12 -8.01
C MET A 64 3.79 -6.82 -6.79
N ASN A 65 5.12 -7.00 -6.81
CA ASN A 65 5.84 -7.46 -5.64
C ASN A 65 5.85 -6.35 -4.59
N CYS A 66 5.33 -6.66 -3.40
CA CYS A 66 5.28 -5.71 -2.29
C CYS A 66 6.10 -6.22 -1.11
N PHE A 67 6.75 -5.30 -0.41
CA PHE A 67 7.39 -5.59 0.86
C PHE A 67 7.01 -4.52 1.89
N GLN A 68 6.99 -4.93 3.15
CA GLN A 68 6.61 -4.06 4.25
C GLN A 68 7.81 -3.27 4.76
N VAL A 69 7.60 -1.97 4.98
CA VAL A 69 8.56 -1.06 5.62
C VAL A 69 7.93 -0.49 6.89
N GLY A 70 8.51 -0.82 8.05
CA GLY A 70 7.90 -0.49 9.34
C GLY A 70 6.61 -1.29 9.59
N SER A 71 5.69 -0.76 10.40
CA SER A 71 4.49 -1.50 10.82
C SER A 71 3.26 -1.29 9.93
N SER A 72 3.24 -0.24 9.11
CA SER A 72 2.01 0.21 8.42
C SER A 72 2.27 0.87 7.07
N THR A 73 3.42 0.60 6.44
CA THR A 73 3.73 1.07 5.09
C THR A 73 4.16 -0.10 4.22
N LEU A 74 3.61 -0.20 3.01
CA LEU A 74 4.11 -1.09 1.95
C LEU A 74 4.80 -0.28 0.86
N ILE A 75 5.82 -0.87 0.27
CA ILE A 75 6.39 -0.46 -1.01
C ILE A 75 6.12 -1.60 -1.98
N CYS A 76 5.45 -1.30 -3.10
CA CYS A 76 5.18 -2.23 -4.17
C CYS A 76 5.91 -1.79 -5.43
N ALA A 77 6.59 -2.70 -6.12
CA ALA A 77 7.30 -2.38 -7.34
C ALA A 77 7.08 -3.43 -8.42
N ASP A 78 6.90 -2.94 -9.64
CA ASP A 78 7.03 -3.71 -10.87
C ASP A 78 8.13 -3.08 -11.70
N VAL A 79 9.17 -3.86 -12.00
CA VAL A 79 10.38 -3.41 -12.71
C VAL A 79 10.57 -4.30 -13.92
N GLY A 80 10.34 -3.74 -15.11
CA GLY A 80 10.54 -4.40 -16.38
C GLY A 80 12.00 -4.33 -16.86
N THR A 81 12.33 -5.13 -17.88
CA THR A 81 13.70 -5.27 -18.40
C THR A 81 14.25 -4.05 -19.13
N ASP A 82 13.41 -3.09 -19.51
CA ASP A 82 13.77 -1.95 -20.37
C ASP A 82 13.76 -0.60 -19.64
N GLY A 83 14.05 -0.60 -18.32
CA GLY A 83 13.97 0.60 -17.49
C GLY A 83 12.53 1.07 -17.21
N LYS A 84 11.54 0.28 -17.61
CA LYS A 84 10.14 0.46 -17.23
C LYS A 84 9.98 0.16 -15.75
N SER A 85 9.36 1.06 -15.01
CA SER A 85 9.09 0.82 -13.61
C SER A 85 7.79 1.48 -13.15
N THR A 86 7.11 0.79 -12.26
CA THR A 86 6.06 1.33 -11.42
C THR A 86 6.44 1.09 -9.98
N VAL A 87 6.42 2.14 -9.17
CA VAL A 87 6.63 2.05 -7.72
C VAL A 87 5.43 2.67 -7.04
N GLU A 88 4.80 1.94 -6.12
CA GLU A 88 3.71 2.41 -5.29
C GLU A 88 4.11 2.37 -3.82
N THR A 89 3.62 3.34 -3.06
CA THR A 89 3.68 3.28 -1.60
C THR A 89 2.28 3.34 -1.02
N TRP A 90 2.03 2.52 0.00
CA TRP A 90 0.76 2.41 0.69
C TRP A 90 0.99 2.60 2.19
N ALA A 91 0.84 3.83 2.67
CA ALA A 91 0.98 4.15 4.09
C ALA A 91 -0.41 4.20 4.75
N VAL A 92 -0.69 3.25 5.64
CA VAL A 92 -1.98 3.12 6.33
C VAL A 92 -1.90 3.78 7.71
N TYR A 93 -2.92 4.57 8.03
CA TYR A 93 -3.07 5.26 9.31
C TYR A 93 -4.37 4.80 10.00
N PRO A 94 -4.35 3.65 10.70
CA PRO A 94 -5.56 3.02 11.24
C PRO A 94 -6.35 3.95 12.16
N GLU A 95 -5.68 4.64 13.09
CA GLU A 95 -6.29 5.56 14.07
C GLU A 95 -6.97 6.79 13.45
N LYS A 96 -6.68 7.07 12.17
CA LYS A 96 -7.29 8.18 11.42
C LYS A 96 -8.24 7.68 10.34
N GLU A 97 -8.38 6.37 10.18
CA GLU A 97 -9.15 5.74 9.10
C GLU A 97 -8.72 6.22 7.71
N LYS A 98 -7.42 6.54 7.55
CA LYS A 98 -6.84 7.06 6.31
C LYS A 98 -5.75 6.15 5.76
N VAL A 99 -5.51 6.31 4.47
CA VAL A 99 -4.35 5.77 3.76
C VAL A 99 -3.80 6.85 2.83
N VAL A 100 -2.47 6.94 2.76
CA VAL A 100 -1.78 7.77 1.78
C VAL A 100 -1.17 6.82 0.76
N TYR A 101 -1.55 7.04 -0.50
CA TYR A 101 -1.07 6.31 -1.66
C TYR A 101 -0.20 7.22 -2.50
N THR A 102 0.98 6.75 -2.88
CA THR A 102 1.77 7.40 -3.94
C THR A 102 2.13 6.41 -5.01
N LYS A 103 2.30 6.90 -6.24
CA LYS A 103 2.75 6.11 -7.38
C LYS A 103 3.75 6.92 -8.19
N SER A 104 4.77 6.26 -8.71
CA SER A 104 5.66 6.76 -9.74
C SER A 104 5.68 5.77 -10.90
N ILE A 105 5.57 6.29 -12.12
CA ILE A 105 5.54 5.50 -13.37
C ILE A 105 6.61 6.05 -14.31
N ASN A 106 7.48 5.19 -14.84
CA ASN A 106 8.50 5.56 -15.80
C ASN A 106 8.68 4.50 -16.90
N GLY A 107 9.08 4.92 -18.10
CA GLY A 107 9.27 4.05 -19.27
C GLY A 107 7.99 3.64 -20.04
N PHE A 108 6.83 4.19 -19.69
CA PHE A 108 5.52 3.92 -20.31
C PHE A 108 5.02 5.05 -21.24
N GLY A 109 5.93 5.90 -21.73
CA GLY A 109 5.62 6.98 -22.67
C GLY A 109 4.71 8.05 -22.03
N GLY A 110 3.59 8.37 -22.68
CA GLY A 110 2.66 9.38 -22.17
C GLY A 110 2.18 9.12 -20.73
N PHE A 111 2.09 7.86 -20.31
CA PHE A 111 1.66 7.48 -18.97
C PHE A 111 2.71 7.67 -17.87
N ASN A 112 3.95 8.04 -18.23
CA ASN A 112 4.95 8.42 -17.24
C ASN A 112 4.41 9.53 -16.35
N GLY A 113 4.75 9.50 -15.07
CA GLY A 113 4.27 10.51 -14.12
C GLY A 113 4.09 9.95 -12.71
N ALA A 114 3.20 10.57 -11.95
CA ALA A 114 3.02 10.23 -10.54
C ALA A 114 1.59 10.43 -10.03
N ASN A 115 1.29 9.84 -8.88
CA ASN A 115 0.06 10.05 -8.12
C ASN A 115 0.39 10.32 -6.65
N MET A 116 -0.42 11.17 -6.03
CA MET A 116 -0.46 11.34 -4.58
C MET A 116 -1.93 11.45 -4.15
N PHE A 117 -2.44 10.37 -3.56
CA PHE A 117 -3.83 10.25 -3.15
C PHE A 117 -3.97 10.01 -1.65
N VAL A 118 -5.07 10.49 -1.09
CA VAL A 118 -5.55 10.12 0.23
C VAL A 118 -6.85 9.34 0.06
N GLY A 119 -6.92 8.16 0.68
CA GLY A 119 -8.10 7.32 0.71
C GLY A 119 -8.65 7.14 2.11
N ASN A 120 -9.72 6.35 2.20
CA ASN A 120 -10.34 5.95 3.46
C ASN A 120 -10.20 4.45 3.66
N ILE A 121 -10.00 4.05 4.92
CA ILE A 121 -10.18 2.67 5.33
C ILE A 121 -11.68 2.37 5.36
N LYS A 122 -12.11 1.37 4.60
CA LYS A 122 -13.49 0.93 4.46
C LYS A 122 -13.82 -0.28 5.33
N GLY A 123 -12.80 -0.96 5.85
CA GLY A 123 -12.94 -2.12 6.71
C GLY A 123 -11.61 -2.83 6.92
N ARG A 124 -11.68 -3.95 7.63
CA ARG A 124 -10.59 -4.94 7.74
C ARG A 124 -10.95 -6.17 6.93
N CYS A 125 -9.96 -7.02 6.66
CA CYS A 125 -10.17 -8.28 5.98
C CYS A 125 -10.42 -9.33 7.06
N ASP A 126 -11.70 -9.55 7.33
CA ASP A 126 -12.19 -10.61 8.20
C ASP A 126 -12.54 -11.85 7.36
#